data_AF-A0A7W6F869-F1
#
_entry.id   AF-A0A7W6F869-F1
#
_cell.length_a   1.000
_cell.length_b   1.000
_cell.length_c   1.000
_cell.angle_alpha   90.00
_cell.angle_beta   90.00
_cell.angle_gamma   90.00
#
_symmetry.space_group_name_H-M   'P 1'
#
loop_
_entity.id
_entity.type
_entity.pdbx_description
1 polymer ?
#
loop_
_entity_poly.entity_id
_entity_poly.type
_entity_poly.pdbx_seq_one_letter_code
_entity_poly.pdbx_strand_id
1 'polypeptide(L)'
;MPTWPASLPDLTGLAQSMGTGELHPETKDTEMDDGPDIPRRRKLYVETPLTMQVRLTPEQFVVFKNFHRDDLNTGTRWFTGPVLLPDMSIGTRTCRIKGKVGLAGNVRTRWIVSFTLLVKDW
;
A
#
# COMPACT_ATOMS: atom_id res chain seq x y z
N MET A 1 -12.37 -6.64 9.12
CA MET A 1 -11.23 -6.38 8.21
C MET A 1 -9.97 -6.36 9.06
N PRO A 2 -8.86 -7.02 8.67
CA PRO A 2 -7.63 -7.00 9.45
C PRO A 2 -7.10 -5.57 9.66
N THR A 3 -6.32 -5.38 10.72
CA THR A 3 -5.69 -4.10 11.04
C THR A 3 -4.18 -4.29 11.10
N TRP A 4 -3.43 -3.33 10.58
CA TRP A 4 -1.97 -3.30 10.66
C TRP A 4 -1.55 -3.46 12.12
N PRO A 5 -0.71 -4.45 12.45
CA PRO A 5 -0.32 -4.70 13.83
C PRO A 5 0.40 -3.50 14.44
N ALA A 6 -0.03 -3.06 15.63
CA ALA A 6 0.51 -1.88 16.31
C ALA A 6 1.99 -2.03 16.75
N SER A 7 2.51 -3.26 16.77
CA SER A 7 3.93 -3.54 17.04
C SER A 7 4.82 -3.32 15.80
N LEU A 8 4.24 -3.19 14.62
CA LEU A 8 4.96 -2.85 13.40
C LEU A 8 5.06 -1.32 13.27
N PRO A 9 6.11 -0.80 12.62
CA PRO A 9 6.22 0.62 12.32
C PRO A 9 5.05 1.12 11.46
N ASP A 10 4.75 2.41 11.56
CA ASP A 10 3.78 3.08 10.70
C ASP A 10 4.19 3.01 9.22
N LEU A 11 3.20 3.02 8.33
CA LEU A 11 3.41 2.93 6.88
C LEU A 11 3.75 4.31 6.30
N THR A 12 4.91 4.84 6.68
CA THR A 12 5.38 6.16 6.24
C THR A 12 6.19 6.13 4.94
N GLY A 13 6.58 4.95 4.48
CA GLY A 13 7.62 4.80 3.46
C GLY A 13 8.98 5.33 3.92
N LEU A 14 10.03 5.09 3.13
CA LEU A 14 11.25 5.90 3.22
C LEU A 14 11.04 7.17 2.39
N ALA A 15 11.66 8.29 2.75
CA ALA A 15 11.50 9.58 2.07
C ALA A 15 11.71 9.52 0.53
N GLN A 16 12.44 8.52 0.03
CA GLN A 16 12.68 8.27 -1.39
C GLN A 16 11.58 7.45 -2.11
N SER A 17 10.59 6.96 -1.37
CA SER A 17 9.46 6.16 -1.89
C SER A 17 8.14 6.95 -1.96
N MET A 18 8.20 8.26 -1.65
CA MET A 18 7.07 9.20 -1.71
C MET A 18 6.64 9.60 -3.12
N GLY A 19 7.26 9.03 -4.16
CA GLY A 19 6.83 9.23 -5.54
C GLY A 19 5.68 8.30 -5.89
N THR A 20 4.45 8.81 -5.90
CA THR A 20 3.42 8.26 -6.79
C THR A 20 3.80 8.66 -8.21
N GLY A 21 4.00 7.69 -9.11
CA GLY A 21 4.29 8.00 -10.51
C GLY A 21 3.17 8.84 -11.17
N GLU A 22 1.95 8.75 -10.65
CA GLU A 22 0.75 9.44 -11.14
C GLU A 22 -0.13 9.86 -9.94
N LEU A 23 -0.45 11.15 -9.81
CA LEU A 23 -1.33 11.69 -8.75
C LEU A 23 -2.82 11.38 -8.99
N HIS A 24 -3.18 11.10 -10.24
CA HIS A 24 -4.52 10.75 -10.66
C HIS A 24 -4.43 9.61 -11.68
N PRO A 25 -5.33 8.61 -11.63
CA PRO A 25 -5.38 7.61 -12.68
C PRO A 25 -5.69 8.28 -14.02
N GLU A 26 -5.01 7.90 -15.09
CA GLU A 26 -5.36 8.34 -16.44
C GLU A 26 -6.82 8.00 -16.74
N THR A 27 -7.57 8.99 -17.22
CA THR A 27 -8.94 8.79 -17.71
C THR A 27 -8.86 7.81 -18.87
N LYS A 28 -9.49 6.65 -18.71
CA LYS A 28 -9.53 5.64 -19.77
C LYS A 28 -10.74 5.91 -20.65
N ASP A 29 -10.52 6.61 -21.75
CA ASP A 29 -11.54 6.77 -22.79
C ASP A 29 -11.80 5.41 -23.43
N THR A 30 -13.07 5.04 -23.53
CA THR A 30 -13.49 3.80 -24.18
C THR A 30 -14.37 4.23 -25.33
N GLU A 31 -13.91 4.04 -26.57
CA GLU A 31 -14.73 4.29 -27.76
C GLU A 31 -16.02 3.44 -27.68
N MET A 32 -17.15 4.12 -27.53
CA MET A 32 -18.49 3.57 -27.76
C MET A 32 -19.01 4.15 -29.07
N ASP A 33 -19.46 3.27 -29.96
CA ASP A 33 -19.81 3.55 -31.36
C ASP A 33 -21.10 4.39 -31.55
N ASP A 34 -21.71 4.97 -30.51
CA ASP A 34 -22.90 5.83 -30.69
C ASP A 34 -23.32 6.64 -29.42
N GLY A 35 -22.59 7.72 -29.06
CA GLY A 35 -23.04 8.67 -28.04
C GLY A 35 -21.96 9.56 -27.43
N PRO A 36 -22.31 10.68 -26.75
CA PRO A 36 -21.32 11.55 -26.10
C PRO A 36 -20.58 10.79 -25.00
N ASP A 37 -19.24 10.90 -25.01
CA ASP A 37 -18.34 10.22 -24.08
C ASP A 37 -18.74 10.44 -22.61
N ILE A 38 -19.18 9.37 -21.96
CA ILE A 38 -19.36 9.36 -20.51
C ILE A 38 -18.16 8.62 -19.92
N PRO A 39 -17.19 9.31 -19.30
CA PRO A 39 -16.08 8.65 -18.62
C PRO A 39 -16.63 7.85 -17.44
N ARG A 40 -16.71 6.52 -17.59
CA ARG A 40 -17.11 5.61 -16.52
C ARG A 40 -15.91 5.18 -15.70
N ARG A 41 -15.81 5.73 -14.50
CA ARG A 41 -14.86 5.26 -13.50
C ARG A 41 -15.25 3.85 -13.04
N ARG A 42 -14.50 2.83 -13.45
CA ARG A 42 -14.78 1.40 -13.13
C ARG A 42 -14.67 1.07 -11.62
N LYS A 43 -14.19 2.00 -10.79
CA LYS A 43 -14.07 1.87 -9.33
C LYS A 43 -14.61 3.12 -8.65
N LEU A 44 -15.40 2.93 -7.58
CA LEU A 44 -15.98 4.02 -6.77
C LEU A 44 -14.94 4.79 -5.93
N TYR A 45 -13.68 4.37 -5.92
CA TYR A 45 -12.60 4.93 -5.11
C TYR A 45 -11.30 5.03 -5.93
N VAL A 46 -10.41 5.97 -5.54
CA VAL A 46 -9.05 6.02 -6.08
C VAL A 46 -8.23 4.94 -5.39
N GLU A 47 -7.44 4.17 -6.13
CA GLU A 47 -6.38 3.35 -5.54
C GLU A 47 -5.04 3.99 -5.89
N THR A 48 -4.33 4.49 -4.89
CA THR A 48 -3.02 5.10 -5.08
C THR A 48 -1.93 4.08 -4.73
N PRO A 49 -1.08 3.66 -5.70
CA PRO A 49 0.05 2.78 -5.41
C PRO A 49 1.22 3.58 -4.80
N LEU A 50 1.61 3.19 -3.60
CA LEU A 50 2.79 3.72 -2.91
C LEU A 50 3.85 2.62 -2.80
N THR A 51 5.10 2.97 -3.09
CA THR A 51 6.21 2.06 -2.79
C THR A 51 6.51 2.17 -1.30
N MET A 52 6.54 1.05 -0.60
CA MET A 52 6.82 1.00 0.83
C MET A 52 8.15 0.29 1.08
N GLN A 53 8.93 0.82 2.01
CA GLN A 53 10.07 0.14 2.61
C GLN A 53 10.00 0.31 4.11
N VAL A 54 9.84 -0.82 4.82
CA VAL A 54 9.71 -0.85 6.28
C VAL A 54 10.93 -1.54 6.87
N ARG A 55 11.55 -0.90 7.86
CA ARG A 55 12.68 -1.46 8.60
C ARG A 55 12.15 -2.18 9.84
N LEU A 56 12.31 -3.49 9.91
CA LEU A 56 11.79 -4.35 10.97
C LEU A 56 12.92 -4.94 11.80
N THR A 57 12.70 -5.06 13.11
CA THR A 57 13.50 -5.98 13.95
C THR A 57 13.17 -7.44 13.59
N PRO A 58 13.97 -8.42 14.03
CA PRO A 58 13.66 -9.84 13.80
C PRO A 58 12.28 -10.25 14.33
N GLU A 59 11.89 -9.76 15.51
CA GLU A 59 10.58 -10.03 16.11
C GLU A 59 9.45 -9.42 15.29
N GLN A 60 9.60 -8.16 14.88
CA GLN A 60 8.64 -7.48 14.01
C GLN A 60 8.52 -8.16 12.65
N PHE A 61 9.61 -8.71 12.11
CA PHE A 61 9.57 -9.45 10.85
C PHE A 61 8.70 -10.71 10.97
N VAL A 62 8.77 -11.44 12.08
CA VAL A 62 7.89 -12.59 12.35
C VAL A 62 6.43 -12.15 12.41
N VAL A 63 6.14 -11.06 13.11
CA VAL A 63 4.78 -10.48 13.18
C VAL A 63 4.27 -10.11 11.80
N PHE A 64 5.07 -9.39 11.00
CA PHE A 64 4.72 -9.01 9.64
C PHE A 64 4.46 -10.24 8.75
N LYS A 65 5.30 -11.28 8.85
CA LYS A 65 5.15 -12.51 8.07
C LYS A 65 3.84 -13.22 8.39
N ASN A 66 3.51 -13.35 9.67
CA ASN A 66 2.26 -13.97 10.11
C ASN A 66 1.05 -13.14 9.64
N PHE A 67 1.09 -11.82 9.83
CA PHE A 67 0.04 -10.92 9.35
C PHE A 67 -0.17 -11.02 7.83
N HIS A 68 0.91 -10.99 7.06
CA HIS A 68 0.84 -11.07 5.61
C HIS A 68 0.29 -12.42 5.12
N ARG A 69 0.72 -13.53 5.74
CA ARG A 69 0.30 -14.88 5.33
C ARG A 69 -1.11 -15.20 5.82
N ASP A 70 -1.36 -15.00 7.11
CA ASP A 70 -2.51 -15.56 7.81
C ASP A 70 -3.71 -14.59 7.79
N ASP A 71 -3.48 -13.29 8.08
CA ASP A 71 -4.55 -12.29 8.10
C ASP A 71 -4.89 -11.77 6.70
N LEU A 72 -3.86 -11.47 5.90
CA LEU A 72 -4.03 -10.92 4.54
C LEU A 72 -4.20 -11.98 3.45
N ASN A 73 -4.10 -13.27 3.80
CA ASN A 73 -4.11 -14.38 2.85
C ASN A 73 -3.13 -14.12 1.68
N THR A 74 -1.87 -13.85 2.03
CA THR A 74 -0.78 -13.53 1.10
C THR A 74 -1.03 -12.27 0.25
N GLY A 75 -1.57 -11.20 0.88
CA GLY A 75 -1.78 -9.91 0.23
C GLY A 75 -3.05 -9.79 -0.62
N THR A 76 -3.95 -10.79 -0.57
CA THR A 76 -5.21 -10.75 -1.32
C THR A 76 -6.29 -9.88 -0.68
N ARG A 77 -6.19 -9.64 0.64
CA ARG A 77 -7.18 -8.90 1.43
C ARG A 77 -6.80 -7.44 1.68
N TRP A 78 -7.82 -6.60 1.84
CA TRP A 78 -7.69 -5.24 2.34
C TRP A 78 -7.53 -5.24 3.86
N PHE A 79 -6.83 -4.24 4.40
CA PHE A 79 -6.65 -4.00 5.83
C PHE A 79 -6.67 -2.50 6.15
N THR A 80 -6.87 -2.12 7.41
CA THR A 80 -6.67 -0.73 7.85
C THR A 80 -5.27 -0.54 8.42
N GLY A 81 -4.58 0.54 8.10
CA GLY A 81 -3.28 0.83 8.70
C GLY A 81 -2.97 2.33 8.81
N PRO A 82 -2.03 2.71 9.68
CA PRO A 82 -1.51 4.07 9.77
C PRO A 82 -0.63 4.34 8.56
N VAL A 83 -1.03 5.30 7.72
CA VAL A 83 -0.34 5.70 6.49
C VAL A 83 0.00 7.18 6.59
N LEU A 84 1.17 7.56 6.07
CA LEU A 84 1.51 8.97 5.89
C LEU A 84 0.67 9.59 4.77
N LEU A 85 -0.09 10.63 5.12
CA LEU A 85 -0.93 11.39 4.22
C LEU A 85 -0.15 12.53 3.55
N PRO A 86 -0.68 13.12 2.45
CA PRO A 86 -0.02 14.22 1.75
C PRO A 86 0.23 15.47 2.61
N ASP A 87 -0.57 15.68 3.65
CA ASP A 87 -0.41 16.76 4.64
C ASP A 87 0.67 16.46 5.70
N MET A 88 1.44 15.40 5.51
CA MET A 88 2.46 14.89 6.43
C MET A 88 1.93 14.36 7.77
N SER A 89 0.60 14.21 7.91
CA SER A 89 0.00 13.59 9.08
C SER A 89 -0.08 12.06 8.94
N ILE A 90 -0.15 11.36 10.06
CA ILE A 90 -0.42 9.92 10.08
C ILE A 90 -1.93 9.72 10.20
N GLY A 91 -2.53 9.14 9.17
CA GLY A 91 -3.95 8.84 9.12
C GLY A 91 -4.21 7.34 8.96
N THR A 92 -5.34 6.87 9.49
CA THR A 92 -5.79 5.49 9.20
C THR A 92 -6.42 5.46 7.81
N ARG A 93 -5.95 4.53 6.96
CA ARG A 93 -6.50 4.30 5.61
C ARG A 93 -6.74 2.82 5.36
N THR A 94 -7.60 2.54 4.37
CA THR A 94 -7.83 1.18 3.88
C THR A 94 -6.79 0.87 2.81
N CYS A 95 -6.00 -0.16 3.04
CA CYS A 95 -4.83 -0.49 2.24
C CYS A 95 -4.82 -1.94 1.79
N ARG A 96 -4.02 -2.25 0.77
CA ARG A 96 -3.74 -3.61 0.33
C ARG A 96 -2.30 -3.72 -0.16
N ILE A 97 -1.61 -4.80 0.19
CA ILE A 97 -0.29 -5.09 -0.38
C ILE A 97 -0.49 -5.70 -1.76
N LYS A 98 0.04 -5.06 -2.81
CA LYS A 98 -0.04 -5.54 -4.20
C LYS A 98 1.27 -6.22 -4.58
N GLY A 99 1.14 -7.40 -5.20
CA GLY A 99 2.26 -8.11 -5.80
C GLY A 99 3.12 -8.82 -4.76
N LYS A 100 4.43 -8.85 -5.00
CA LYS A 100 5.39 -9.57 -4.17
C LYS A 100 5.94 -8.66 -3.07
N VAL A 101 6.18 -9.24 -1.92
CA VAL A 101 6.95 -8.61 -0.85
C VAL A 101 8.42 -8.96 -1.04
N GLY A 102 9.25 -7.95 -1.24
CA GLY A 102 10.70 -8.05 -1.29
C GLY A 102 11.29 -8.03 0.12
N LEU A 103 12.38 -8.77 0.28
CA LEU A 103 13.20 -8.75 1.49
C LEU A 103 14.63 -8.39 1.06
N ALA A 104 15.10 -7.22 1.48
CA ALA A 104 16.49 -6.83 1.31
C ALA A 104 17.30 -7.19 2.57
N GLY A 105 18.51 -7.70 2.32
CA GLY A 105 19.38 -8.31 3.32
C GLY A 105 19.82 -7.38 4.45
N ASN A 106 20.18 -8.02 5.56
CA ASN A 106 20.45 -7.48 6.88
C ASN A 106 21.48 -6.33 6.89
N VAL A 107 21.04 -5.10 7.18
CA VAL A 107 21.97 -4.02 7.58
C VAL A 107 22.28 -4.23 9.07
N ARG A 108 23.15 -5.19 9.36
CA ARG A 108 23.67 -5.64 10.68
C ARG A 108 22.67 -6.08 11.76
N THR A 109 21.45 -5.52 11.86
CA THR A 109 20.45 -5.85 12.90
C THR A 109 18.99 -5.70 12.47
N ARG A 110 18.70 -5.31 11.22
CA ARG A 110 17.34 -5.00 10.75
C ARG A 110 17.06 -5.60 9.39
N TRP A 111 15.83 -6.08 9.22
CA TRP A 111 15.27 -6.54 7.97
C TRP A 111 14.61 -5.37 7.24
N ILE A 112 14.85 -5.24 5.94
CA ILE A 112 14.15 -4.26 5.12
C ILE A 112 13.14 -5.01 4.27
N VAL A 113 11.86 -4.75 4.53
CA VAL A 113 10.75 -5.32 3.78
C VAL A 113 10.23 -4.26 2.81
N SER A 114 10.18 -4.59 1.53
CA SER A 114 9.69 -3.71 0.48
C SER A 114 8.44 -4.28 -0.19
N PHE A 115 7.45 -3.44 -0.47
CA PHE A 115 6.23 -3.86 -1.16
C PHE A 115 5.50 -2.65 -1.75
N THR A 116 4.56 -2.90 -2.67
CA THR A 116 3.63 -1.87 -3.14
C THR A 116 2.39 -1.87 -2.25
N LEU A 117 2.09 -0.75 -1.63
CA LEU A 117 0.88 -0.52 -0.86
C LEU A 117 -0.13 0.23 -1.73
N LEU A 118 -1.29 -0.36 -1.99
CA LEU A 118 -2.43 0.36 -2.56
C LEU A 118 -3.20 1.00 -1.42
N VAL A 119 -3.41 2.30 -1.47
CA VAL A 119 -4.21 3.05 -0.50
C VAL A 119 -5.49 3.51 -1.17
N LYS A 120 -6.63 3.30 -0.52
CA LYS A 120 -7.91 3.87 -0.99
C LYS A 120 -7.98 5.34 -0.59
N ASP A 121 -8.30 6.19 -1.57
CA ASP A 121 -8.57 7.62 -1.38
C ASP A 121 -7.43 8.32 -0.61
N TRP A 122 -6.21 8.21 -1.14
CA TRP A 122 -4.97 8.80 -0.61
C TRP A 122 -4.91 10.31 -0.86
#